data_AF-A0A1Q8REY3-F1
#
_entry.id   AF-A0A1Q8REY3-F1
#
_cell.length_a   1.000
_cell.length_b   1.000
_cell.length_c   1.000
_cell.angle_alpha   90.00
_cell.angle_beta   90.00
_cell.angle_gamma   90.00
#
_symmetry.space_group_name_H-M   'P 1'
#
loop_
_entity.id
_entity.type
_entity.pdbx_description
1 polymer ?
#
loop_
_entity_poly.entity_id
_entity_poly.type
_entity_poly.pdbx_seq_one_letter_code
_entity_poly.pdbx_strand_id
1 'polypeptide(L)'
;MANSKFEYVKSFEQVDTCLPSTWIVVRIDGRGFTKLCAKYGFEKPNDKRALDLMNAAARVVVTDLPDITIAYGGTLSSDKHEILFSKFKLNYNNEPEMYKKGSVVFRDYELVEPGSHHAPDASDAQAVQQSKSQAEKDKKKRRKARVVVEHLDIIKDEFWDRRPWLLSNKPGKIPKEP
;
A
#
# COMPACT_ATOMS: atom_id res chain seq x y z
N MET A 1 -14.10 31.82 30.81
CA MET A 1 -13.66 30.66 30.00
C MET A 1 -12.27 30.26 30.48
N ALA A 2 -12.07 29.01 30.90
CA ALA A 2 -10.90 28.59 31.68
C ALA A 2 -9.59 28.39 30.89
N ASN A 3 -9.59 28.55 29.55
CA ASN A 3 -8.43 28.26 28.69
C ASN A 3 -7.95 29.44 27.81
N SER A 4 -8.49 30.65 27.96
CA SER A 4 -8.11 31.79 27.09
C SER A 4 -6.69 32.32 27.31
N LYS A 5 -6.09 32.08 28.49
CA LYS A 5 -4.75 32.57 28.85
C LYS A 5 -3.63 31.98 27.98
N PHE A 6 -3.81 30.78 27.44
CA PHE A 6 -2.78 30.06 26.69
C PHE A 6 -3.17 29.76 25.25
N GLU A 7 -4.31 30.25 24.76
CA GLU A 7 -4.80 29.97 23.40
C GLU A 7 -3.85 30.46 22.30
N TYR A 8 -3.06 31.50 22.59
CA TYR A 8 -2.05 32.04 21.68
C TYR A 8 -0.99 31.01 21.25
N VAL A 9 -0.77 29.93 22.02
CA VAL A 9 0.22 28.90 21.62
C VAL A 9 -0.18 28.17 20.34
N LYS A 10 -1.47 28.16 20.01
CA LYS A 10 -1.99 27.54 18.78
C LYS A 10 -1.57 28.30 17.53
N SER A 11 -1.29 29.61 17.62
CA SER A 11 -0.85 30.39 16.46
C SER A 11 0.57 30.06 16.00
N PHE A 12 1.34 29.29 16.78
CA PHE A 12 2.65 28.79 16.39
C PHE A 12 2.58 27.50 15.58
N GLU A 13 1.40 26.87 15.47
CA GLU A 13 1.20 25.72 14.58
C GLU A 13 1.29 26.17 13.12
N GLN A 14 2.13 25.50 12.35
CA GLN A 14 2.20 25.68 10.90
C GLN A 14 1.41 24.57 10.22
N VAL A 15 0.56 24.93 9.25
CA VAL A 15 -0.26 23.98 8.51
C VAL A 15 0.47 23.55 7.24
N ASP A 16 1.02 22.34 7.26
CA ASP A 16 1.69 21.74 6.11
C ASP A 16 0.67 21.08 5.18
N THR A 17 0.08 21.87 4.27
CA THR A 17 -0.91 21.36 3.32
C THR A 17 -0.23 20.78 2.08
N CYS A 18 -0.54 19.53 1.74
CA CYS A 18 -0.06 18.91 0.50
C CYS A 18 -0.73 19.55 -0.74
N LEU A 19 -0.04 19.50 -1.88
CA LEU A 19 -0.56 20.03 -3.14
C LEU A 19 -1.86 19.29 -3.55
N PRO A 20 -2.96 20.00 -3.84
CA PRO A 20 -4.20 19.35 -4.29
C PRO A 20 -3.99 18.54 -5.57
N SER A 21 -4.82 17.51 -5.76
CA SER A 21 -4.79 16.64 -6.94
C SER A 21 -3.45 15.92 -7.18
N THR A 22 -2.64 15.72 -6.13
CA THR A 22 -1.42 14.92 -6.20
C THR A 22 -1.52 13.68 -5.33
N TRP A 23 -0.75 12.65 -5.71
CA TRP A 23 -0.62 11.44 -4.91
C TRP A 23 0.25 11.71 -3.68
N ILE A 24 -0.28 11.32 -2.51
CA ILE A 24 0.46 11.39 -1.26
C ILE A 24 1.03 9.99 -0.99
N VAL A 25 2.35 9.91 -0.83
CA VAL A 25 3.03 8.67 -0.47
C VAL A 25 3.62 8.82 0.93
N VAL A 26 3.17 7.98 1.86
CA VAL A 26 3.70 7.93 3.22
C VAL A 26 4.58 6.69 3.35
N ARG A 27 5.88 6.90 3.52
CA ARG A 27 6.86 5.82 3.75
C ARG A 27 7.15 5.69 5.25
N ILE A 28 7.01 4.48 5.78
CA ILE A 28 7.35 4.14 7.16
C ILE A 28 8.57 3.21 7.13
N ASP A 29 9.58 3.52 7.95
CA ASP A 29 10.80 2.74 8.07
C ASP A 29 11.08 2.37 9.54
N GLY A 30 11.60 1.18 9.78
CA GLY A 30 11.85 0.65 11.11
C GLY A 30 13.09 1.31 11.73
N ARG A 31 12.90 2.17 12.73
CA ARG A 31 14.03 2.80 13.43
C ARG A 31 14.87 1.75 14.17
N GLY A 32 16.13 1.60 13.78
CA GLY A 32 17.08 0.69 14.45
C GLY A 32 16.79 -0.79 14.23
N PHE A 33 16.15 -1.14 13.11
CA PHE A 33 15.69 -2.51 12.83
C PHE A 33 16.81 -3.56 12.87
N THR A 34 18.06 -3.19 12.52
CA THR A 34 19.22 -4.08 12.64
C THR A 34 19.44 -4.58 14.08
N LYS A 35 19.38 -3.66 15.06
CA LYS A 35 19.53 -4.01 16.49
C LYS A 35 18.34 -4.83 16.99
N LEU A 36 17.14 -4.51 16.49
CA LEU A 36 15.92 -5.26 16.78
C LEU A 36 16.05 -6.72 16.33
N CYS A 37 16.49 -6.93 15.07
CA CYS A 37 16.68 -8.28 14.51
C CYS A 37 17.66 -9.10 15.33
N ALA A 38 18.78 -8.51 15.76
CA ALA A 38 19.77 -9.18 16.60
C ALA A 38 19.21 -9.52 17.98
N LYS A 39 18.49 -8.59 18.61
CA LYS A 39 17.91 -8.79 19.95
C LYS A 39 16.86 -9.89 19.99
N TYR A 40 16.01 -9.98 18.96
CA TYR A 40 14.91 -10.95 18.90
C TYR A 40 15.25 -12.21 18.10
N GLY A 41 16.51 -12.36 17.64
CA GLY A 41 16.95 -13.56 16.93
C GLY A 41 16.20 -13.81 15.62
N PHE A 42 16.09 -12.78 14.77
CA PHE A 42 15.41 -12.91 13.49
C PHE A 42 16.17 -13.84 12.54
N GLU A 43 15.43 -14.69 11.85
CA GLU A 43 15.98 -15.56 10.80
C GLU A 43 16.56 -14.72 9.65
N LYS A 44 17.66 -15.22 9.07
CA LYS A 44 18.35 -14.60 7.94
C LYS A 44 18.29 -15.53 6.74
N PRO A 45 18.09 -15.01 5.51
CA PRO A 45 18.04 -13.60 5.15
C PRO A 45 16.68 -12.91 5.40
N ASN A 46 15.61 -13.68 5.56
CA ASN A 46 14.25 -13.19 5.78
C ASN A 46 13.62 -13.94 6.95
N ASP A 47 12.86 -13.23 7.79
CA ASP A 47 12.09 -13.84 8.89
C ASP A 47 10.59 -13.74 8.57
N LYS A 48 9.95 -14.90 8.41
CA LYS A 48 8.53 -14.98 8.05
C LYS A 48 7.64 -14.30 9.09
N ARG A 49 7.95 -14.48 10.38
CA ARG A 49 7.13 -13.95 11.49
C ARG A 49 7.15 -12.43 11.49
N ALA A 50 8.32 -11.85 11.23
CA ALA A 50 8.47 -10.41 11.12
C ALA A 50 7.68 -9.83 9.94
N LEU A 51 7.75 -10.48 8.76
CA LEU A 51 7.01 -10.05 7.58
C LEU A 51 5.50 -10.21 7.74
N ASP A 52 5.04 -11.34 8.30
CA ASP A 52 3.63 -11.57 8.61
C ASP A 52 3.08 -10.48 9.56
N LEU A 53 3.87 -10.10 10.58
CA LEU A 53 3.52 -9.03 11.52
C LEU A 53 3.40 -7.67 10.81
N MET A 54 4.36 -7.34 9.94
CA MET A 54 4.32 -6.10 9.15
C MET A 54 3.12 -6.07 8.20
N ASN A 55 2.80 -7.21 7.57
CA ASN A 55 1.64 -7.36 6.70
C ASN A 55 0.33 -7.22 7.46
N ALA A 56 0.23 -7.81 8.66
CA ALA A 56 -0.93 -7.66 9.52
C ALA A 56 -1.14 -6.19 9.95
N ALA A 57 -0.07 -5.50 10.32
CA ALA A 57 -0.12 -4.07 10.67
C ALA A 57 -0.56 -3.21 9.46
N ALA A 58 0.03 -3.45 8.28
CA ALA A 58 -0.34 -2.76 7.05
C ALA A 58 -1.82 -2.98 6.70
N ARG A 59 -2.32 -4.21 6.84
CA ARG A 59 -3.73 -4.55 6.62
C ARG A 59 -4.66 -3.75 7.54
N VAL A 60 -4.32 -3.61 8.82
CA VAL A 60 -5.12 -2.83 9.77
C VAL A 60 -5.13 -1.35 9.38
N VAL A 61 -3.97 -0.76 9.08
CA VAL A 61 -3.88 0.65 8.67
C VAL A 61 -4.69 0.92 7.40
N VAL A 62 -4.58 0.06 6.39
CA VAL A 62 -5.36 0.18 5.16
C VAL A 62 -6.85 0.04 5.45
N THR A 63 -7.25 -0.85 6.37
CA THR A 63 -8.66 -1.03 6.76
C THR A 63 -9.23 0.21 7.46
N ASP A 64 -8.49 0.77 8.43
CA ASP A 64 -8.92 1.90 9.25
C ASP A 64 -8.98 3.22 8.46
N LEU A 65 -8.07 3.38 7.50
CA LEU A 65 -7.97 4.57 6.65
C LEU A 65 -8.51 4.26 5.24
N PRO A 66 -9.80 4.60 4.96
CA PRO A 66 -10.44 4.26 3.68
C PRO A 66 -9.87 5.00 2.48
N ASP A 67 -9.07 6.05 2.69
CA ASP A 67 -8.49 6.85 1.64
C ASP A 67 -7.18 6.25 1.08
N ILE A 68 -6.60 5.26 1.77
CA ILE A 68 -5.44 4.53 1.27
C ILE A 68 -5.88 3.60 0.13
N THR A 69 -5.32 3.78 -1.06
CA THR A 69 -5.62 2.95 -2.24
C THR A 69 -4.79 1.67 -2.25
N ILE A 70 -3.49 1.79 -1.99
CA ILE A 70 -2.50 0.71 -2.01
C ILE A 70 -1.42 0.94 -0.95
N ALA A 71 -0.91 -0.14 -0.37
CA ALA A 71 0.30 -0.14 0.44
C ALA A 71 1.26 -1.24 -0.04
N TYR A 72 2.57 -0.98 0.08
CA TYR A 72 3.61 -1.89 -0.39
C TYR A 72 4.72 -2.04 0.64
N GLY A 73 5.07 -3.29 0.95
CA GLY A 73 6.24 -3.66 1.75
C GLY A 73 7.26 -4.37 0.87
N GLY A 74 8.34 -3.66 0.51
CA GLY A 74 9.38 -4.20 -0.35
C GLY A 74 10.41 -5.04 0.40
N THR A 75 10.99 -6.02 -0.30
CA THR A 75 12.13 -6.83 0.14
C THR A 75 13.33 -6.56 -0.76
N LEU A 76 14.53 -6.40 -0.19
CA LEU A 76 15.76 -6.21 -0.96
C LEU A 76 16.18 -7.54 -1.60
N SER A 77 15.93 -7.65 -2.91
CA SER A 77 16.12 -8.85 -3.74
C SER A 77 17.32 -8.79 -4.69
N SER A 78 17.73 -7.60 -5.16
CA SER A 78 18.66 -7.44 -6.29
C SER A 78 20.06 -8.02 -6.05
N ASP A 79 20.59 -7.88 -4.83
CA ASP A 79 22.04 -8.12 -4.61
C ASP A 79 22.36 -9.58 -4.28
N LYS A 80 21.37 -10.47 -4.26
CA LYS A 80 21.53 -11.84 -3.71
C LYS A 80 21.54 -12.94 -4.76
N HIS A 81 21.04 -12.70 -5.97
CA HIS A 81 20.78 -13.77 -6.94
C HIS A 81 22.06 -14.50 -7.40
N GLU A 82 23.07 -13.76 -7.86
CA GLU A 82 24.32 -14.33 -8.35
C GLU A 82 25.14 -14.99 -7.23
N ILE A 83 25.13 -14.41 -6.03
CA ILE A 83 25.87 -14.92 -4.86
C ILE A 83 25.24 -16.22 -4.33
N LEU A 84 23.91 -16.29 -4.27
CA LEU A 84 23.16 -17.49 -3.84
C LEU A 84 23.38 -18.65 -4.80
N PHE A 85 23.40 -18.38 -6.11
CA PHE A 85 23.57 -19.41 -7.12
C PHE A 85 25.02 -19.91 -7.20
N SER A 86 26.00 -19.00 -7.25
CA SER A 86 27.41 -19.36 -7.42
C SER A 86 28.03 -20.03 -6.19
N LYS A 87 27.74 -19.53 -4.98
CA LYS A 87 28.39 -20.01 -3.74
C LYS A 87 27.60 -21.08 -3.01
N PHE A 88 26.27 -21.02 -3.06
CA PHE A 88 25.40 -21.88 -2.25
C PHE A 88 24.56 -22.85 -3.09
N LYS A 89 24.60 -22.74 -4.43
CA LYS A 89 23.80 -23.54 -5.38
C LYS A 89 22.30 -23.51 -5.07
N LEU A 90 21.82 -22.40 -4.51
CA LEU A 90 20.41 -22.19 -4.20
C LEU A 90 19.71 -21.48 -5.36
N ASN A 91 18.59 -22.03 -5.81
CA ASN A 91 17.77 -21.43 -6.85
C ASN A 91 16.82 -20.39 -6.26
N TYR A 92 17.11 -19.12 -6.49
CA TYR A 92 16.29 -18.00 -6.04
C TYR A 92 14.83 -18.06 -6.55
N ASN A 93 14.58 -18.67 -7.71
CA ASN A 93 13.23 -18.72 -8.27
C ASN A 93 12.29 -19.62 -7.46
N ASN A 94 12.83 -20.58 -6.71
CA ASN A 94 12.05 -21.48 -5.86
C ASN A 94 11.69 -20.87 -4.50
N GLU A 95 12.25 -19.69 -4.18
CA GLU A 95 11.88 -18.98 -2.96
C GLU A 95 10.43 -18.44 -3.03
N PRO A 96 9.73 -18.36 -1.89
CA PRO A 96 8.40 -17.79 -1.81
C PRO A 96 8.31 -16.40 -2.44
N GLU A 97 7.24 -16.13 -3.21
CA GLU A 97 7.02 -14.83 -3.88
C GLU A 97 7.04 -13.66 -2.89
N MET A 98 6.59 -13.85 -1.66
CA MET A 98 6.66 -12.85 -0.59
C MET A 98 8.09 -12.31 -0.36
N TYR A 99 9.12 -13.15 -0.50
CA TYR A 99 10.52 -12.75 -0.31
C TYR A 99 11.15 -12.13 -1.57
N LYS A 100 10.51 -12.32 -2.74
CA LYS A 100 11.00 -11.84 -4.03
C LYS A 100 10.35 -10.54 -4.45
N LYS A 101 9.02 -10.49 -4.35
CA LYS A 101 8.15 -9.41 -4.80
C LYS A 101 7.65 -8.53 -3.66
N GLY A 102 7.84 -8.96 -2.40
CA GLY A 102 7.30 -8.26 -1.24
C GLY A 102 5.82 -8.52 -1.04
N SER A 103 5.15 -7.61 -0.34
CA SER A 103 3.72 -7.73 -0.02
C SER A 103 2.98 -6.46 -0.45
N VAL A 104 1.89 -6.64 -1.18
CA VAL A 104 1.03 -5.57 -1.69
C VAL A 104 -0.32 -5.69 -1.00
N VAL A 105 -0.75 -4.62 -0.34
CA VAL A 105 -2.01 -4.57 0.40
C VAL A 105 -2.93 -3.57 -0.28
N PHE A 106 -4.11 -4.02 -0.69
CA PHE A 106 -5.09 -3.18 -1.37
C PHE A 106 -6.52 -3.66 -1.11
N ARG A 107 -7.48 -2.83 -1.49
CA ARG A 107 -8.90 -3.15 -1.43
C ARG A 107 -9.31 -3.95 -2.66
N ASP A 108 -9.87 -5.11 -2.43
CA ASP A 108 -10.28 -6.06 -3.45
C ASP A 108 -11.62 -5.63 -4.08
N TYR A 109 -11.58 -5.46 -5.40
CA TYR A 109 -12.72 -5.18 -6.25
C TYR A 109 -12.68 -6.13 -7.45
N GLU A 110 -13.83 -6.28 -8.12
CA GLU A 110 -13.96 -7.11 -9.32
C GLU A 110 -12.95 -6.67 -10.39
N LEU A 111 -12.08 -7.60 -10.80
CA LEU A 111 -11.07 -7.35 -11.81
C LEU A 111 -11.74 -7.02 -13.15
N VAL A 112 -11.13 -6.09 -13.88
CA VAL A 112 -11.61 -5.69 -15.20
C VAL A 112 -10.81 -6.42 -16.29
N GLU A 113 -11.46 -6.76 -17.40
CA GLU A 113 -10.77 -7.38 -18.54
C GLU A 113 -9.75 -6.41 -19.18
N PRO A 114 -8.54 -6.90 -19.54
CA PRO A 114 -7.54 -6.07 -20.20
C PRO A 114 -8.07 -5.58 -21.55
N GLY A 115 -8.29 -4.27 -21.68
CA GLY A 115 -8.75 -3.63 -22.93
C GLY A 115 -10.10 -2.90 -22.86
N SER A 116 -10.87 -3.05 -21.78
CA SER A 116 -12.13 -2.27 -21.63
C SER A 116 -11.93 -0.89 -20.99
N HIS A 117 -10.78 -0.65 -20.37
CA HIS A 117 -10.38 0.63 -19.80
C HIS A 117 -8.91 0.89 -20.13
N HIS A 118 -8.62 1.95 -20.88
CA HIS A 118 -7.29 2.54 -20.83
C HIS A 118 -7.10 3.14 -19.44
N ALA A 119 -5.98 2.84 -18.78
CA ALA A 119 -5.56 3.59 -17.62
C ALA A 119 -5.61 5.08 -18.00
N PRO A 120 -6.32 5.94 -17.24
CA PRO A 120 -6.30 7.36 -17.53
C PRO A 120 -4.84 7.80 -17.49
N ASP A 121 -4.36 8.45 -18.56
CA ASP A 121 -3.05 9.09 -18.55
C ASP A 121 -2.97 9.97 -17.30
N ALA A 122 -1.78 10.13 -16.72
CA ALA A 122 -1.60 10.95 -15.53
C ALA A 122 -2.10 12.40 -15.70
N SER A 123 -2.32 12.85 -16.94
CA SER A 123 -2.95 14.12 -17.32
C SER A 123 -4.48 14.18 -17.17
N ASP A 124 -5.18 13.04 -17.14
CA ASP A 124 -6.64 12.94 -16.98
C ASP A 124 -7.09 12.81 -15.51
N ALA A 125 -6.15 12.90 -14.56
CA ALA A 125 -6.44 13.08 -13.14
C ALA A 125 -6.97 14.48 -12.82
N GLN A 126 -7.90 15.00 -13.62
CA GLN A 126 -8.69 16.16 -13.21
C GLN A 126 -9.56 15.72 -12.04
N ALA A 127 -9.32 16.34 -10.88
CA ALA A 127 -10.15 16.20 -9.70
C ALA A 127 -11.56 16.70 -10.03
N VAL A 128 -12.41 15.83 -10.57
CA VAL A 128 -13.84 16.08 -10.68
C VAL A 128 -14.31 16.29 -9.25
N GLN A 129 -14.73 17.51 -8.93
CA GLN A 129 -15.33 17.85 -7.64
C GLN A 129 -16.59 17.00 -7.49
N GLN A 130 -16.44 15.82 -6.90
CA GLN A 130 -17.56 14.95 -6.60
C GLN A 130 -18.47 15.66 -5.59
N SER A 131 -19.78 15.53 -5.78
CA SER A 131 -20.72 16.04 -4.79
C SER A 131 -20.43 15.38 -3.43
N LYS A 132 -20.61 16.12 -2.33
CA LYS A 132 -20.39 15.59 -0.96
C LYS A 132 -21.13 14.27 -0.71
N SER A 133 -22.28 14.07 -1.35
CA SER A 133 -23.07 12.83 -1.30
C SER A 133 -22.37 11.66 -1.99
N GLN A 134 -21.71 11.90 -3.14
CA GLN A 134 -20.97 10.87 -3.86
C GLN A 134 -19.71 10.44 -3.12
N ALA A 135 -18.97 11.40 -2.56
CA ALA A 135 -17.77 11.12 -1.76
C ALA A 135 -18.07 10.24 -0.53
N GLU A 136 -19.17 10.52 0.18
CA GLU A 136 -19.61 9.70 1.33
C GLU A 136 -20.04 8.29 0.91
N LYS A 137 -20.71 8.14 -0.25
CA LYS A 137 -21.05 6.82 -0.80
C LYS A 137 -19.79 6.02 -1.15
N ASP A 138 -18.82 6.66 -1.80
CA ASP A 138 -17.57 6.02 -2.19
C ASP A 138 -16.75 5.61 -0.96
N LYS A 139 -16.70 6.47 0.07
CA LYS A 139 -16.09 6.14 1.37
C LYS A 139 -16.76 4.93 2.04
N LYS A 140 -18.09 4.86 2.01
CA LYS A 140 -18.85 3.70 2.53
C LYS A 140 -18.54 2.42 1.76
N LYS A 141 -18.37 2.49 0.43
CA LYS A 141 -17.94 1.33 -0.38
C LYS A 141 -16.53 0.88 -0.01
N ARG A 142 -15.57 1.81 0.12
CA ARG A 142 -14.19 1.50 0.52
C ARG A 142 -14.10 0.86 1.91
N ARG A 143 -14.97 1.25 2.84
CA ARG A 143 -15.07 0.63 4.18
C ARG A 143 -15.62 -0.80 4.15
N LYS A 144 -16.46 -1.13 3.16
CA LYS A 144 -17.04 -2.47 2.98
C LYS A 144 -16.15 -3.41 2.16
N ALA A 145 -15.25 -2.85 1.35
CA ALA A 145 -14.35 -3.63 0.53
C ALA A 145 -13.40 -4.46 1.39
N ARG A 146 -13.18 -5.71 1.00
CA ARG A 146 -12.23 -6.61 1.65
C ARG A 146 -10.81 -6.12 1.37
N VAL A 147 -9.97 -6.05 2.41
CA VAL A 147 -8.53 -5.75 2.24
C VAL A 147 -7.78 -7.06 2.11
N VAL A 148 -7.03 -7.21 1.01
CA VAL A 148 -6.24 -8.40 0.71
C VAL A 148 -4.76 -8.09 0.76
N VAL A 149 -3.96 -9.11 1.05
CA VAL A 149 -2.49 -9.06 1.02
C VAL A 149 -2.05 -10.06 -0.03
N GLU A 150 -1.41 -9.57 -1.09
CA GLU A 150 -1.00 -10.36 -2.25
C GLU A 150 0.48 -10.17 -2.53
N HIS A 151 1.11 -11.15 -3.20
CA HIS A 151 2.53 -11.13 -3.54
C HIS A 151 2.70 -11.13 -5.06
N LEU A 152 2.40 -9.98 -5.67
CA LEU A 152 2.30 -9.82 -7.13
C LEU A 152 3.36 -8.87 -7.66
N ASP A 153 3.63 -8.98 -8.97
CA ASP A 153 4.48 -8.05 -9.69
C ASP A 153 3.70 -6.77 -10.03
N ILE A 154 4.07 -5.65 -9.40
CA ILE A 154 3.45 -4.33 -9.62
C ILE A 154 4.21 -3.49 -10.67
N ILE A 155 5.27 -4.02 -11.27
CA ILE A 155 6.07 -3.32 -12.28
C ILE A 155 5.41 -3.42 -13.65
N LYS A 156 4.69 -4.52 -13.93
CA LYS A 156 4.02 -4.75 -15.21
C LYS A 156 2.65 -4.06 -15.28
N ASP A 157 2.28 -3.60 -16.47
CA ASP A 157 1.01 -2.89 -16.73
C ASP A 157 -0.22 -3.74 -16.43
N GLU A 158 -0.14 -5.07 -16.64
CA GLU A 158 -1.25 -6.01 -16.37
C GLU A 158 -1.80 -5.87 -14.93
N PHE A 159 -0.95 -5.55 -13.96
CA PHE A 159 -1.39 -5.34 -12.59
C PHE A 159 -2.33 -4.14 -12.46
N TRP A 160 -1.97 -3.03 -13.13
CA TRP A 160 -2.66 -1.74 -13.07
C TRP A 160 -3.91 -1.73 -13.96
N ASP A 161 -3.83 -2.31 -15.16
CA ASP A 161 -4.93 -2.38 -16.12
C ASP A 161 -6.12 -3.17 -15.57
N ARG A 162 -5.84 -4.27 -14.85
CA ARG A 162 -6.88 -5.08 -14.23
C ARG A 162 -7.48 -4.43 -12.98
N ARG A 163 -6.85 -3.37 -12.44
CA ARG A 163 -7.19 -2.70 -11.18
C ARG A 163 -7.29 -1.17 -11.33
N PRO A 164 -8.16 -0.65 -12.23
CA PRO A 164 -8.22 0.78 -12.53
C PRO A 164 -8.65 1.65 -11.33
N TRP A 165 -9.25 1.07 -10.29
CA TRP A 165 -9.61 1.78 -9.05
C TRP A 165 -8.40 2.31 -8.27
N LEU A 166 -7.22 1.69 -8.46
CA LEU A 166 -5.99 2.10 -7.79
C LEU A 166 -5.52 3.49 -8.26
N LEU A 167 -5.70 3.78 -9.56
CA LEU A 167 -5.29 5.04 -10.18
C LEU A 167 -6.46 6.04 -10.27
N SER A 168 -7.69 5.57 -10.50
CA SER A 168 -8.84 6.47 -10.62
C SER A 168 -9.38 6.98 -9.29
N ASN A 169 -8.94 6.41 -8.15
CA ASN A 169 -9.45 6.67 -6.81
C ASN A 169 -10.97 6.41 -6.66
N LYS A 170 -11.60 5.74 -7.63
CA LYS A 170 -13.03 5.39 -7.60
C LYS A 170 -13.18 3.92 -7.19
N PRO A 171 -13.98 3.60 -6.16
CA PRO A 171 -14.17 2.22 -5.75
C PRO A 171 -14.85 1.41 -6.87
N GLY A 172 -14.32 0.21 -7.14
CA GLY A 172 -14.88 -0.72 -8.11
C GLY A 172 -16.15 -1.41 -7.60
N LYS A 173 -16.58 -2.44 -8.34
CA LYS A 173 -17.65 -3.34 -7.87
C LYS A 173 -17.07 -4.28 -6.82
N ILE A 174 -17.77 -4.45 -5.71
CA ILE A 174 -17.39 -5.44 -4.70
C ILE A 174 -17.57 -6.82 -5.36
N PRO A 175 -16.56 -7.71 -5.34
CA PRO A 175 -16.70 -9.03 -5.92
C PRO A 175 -17.88 -9.74 -5.26
N LYS A 176 -18.70 -10.44 -6.04
CA LYS A 176 -19.63 -11.41 -5.45
C LYS A 176 -18.76 -12.49 -4.82
N GLU A 177 -18.93 -12.75 -3.53
CA GLU A 177 -18.26 -13.89 -2.89
C GLU A 177 -18.59 -15.16 -3.69
N PRO A 178 -17.63 -16.09 -3.86
CA PRO A 178 -17.96 -17.45 -4.27
C PRO A 178 -18.83 -18.15 -3.22
#